data_AF-A0A506Y972-F1
#
_entry.id   AF-A0A506Y972-F1
#
_cell.length_a   1.000
_cell.length_b   1.000
_cell.length_c   1.000
_cell.angle_alpha   90.00
_cell.angle_beta   90.00
_cell.angle_gamma   90.00
#
_symmetry.space_group_name_H-M   'P 1'
#
loop_
_entity.id
_entity.type
_entity.pdbx_description
1 polymer ?
#
loop_
_entity_poly.entity_id
_entity_poly.type
_entity_poly.pdbx_seq_one_letter_code
_entity_poly.pdbx_strand_id
1 'polypeptide(L)'
;MLDWLRVVRMADMEAVRWALVGMSLDTVERAPVGVRAAQLWVSRMLQVGLIDRARPAFRQGSVVWPKDTTSGRVPDLFRQTARHDLAVSAVSARYLARGYEWRRDRRPITRRDHQADGVAILGGQAELVEVELTPKTPIRYKAIHSNHGERLTREGYTRVVYLATPGACRLAMKEADRWLFRDVRPRVVAAPVMDARGAWSGEPDAPWAENLMPPAPPDDAGTPALWEGIA
;
A
#
# COMPACT_ATOMS: atom_id res chain seq x y z
N MET A 1 0.37 -12.70 -8.96
CA MET A 1 -0.28 -12.93 -7.64
C MET A 1 0.70 -13.30 -6.53
N LEU A 2 1.51 -14.35 -6.71
CA LEU A 2 2.52 -14.70 -5.69
C LEU A 2 3.60 -13.62 -5.54
N ASP A 3 4.01 -12.95 -6.62
CA ASP A 3 4.97 -11.84 -6.54
C ASP A 3 4.44 -10.66 -5.73
N TRP A 4 3.16 -10.32 -5.91
CA TRP A 4 2.50 -9.34 -5.05
C TRP A 4 2.49 -9.78 -3.58
N LEU A 5 2.16 -11.05 -3.30
CA LEU A 5 2.18 -11.57 -1.93
C LEU A 5 3.59 -11.56 -1.34
N ARG A 6 4.64 -11.75 -2.14
CA ARG A 6 6.04 -11.56 -1.73
C ARG A 6 6.32 -10.09 -1.42
N VAL A 7 5.75 -9.14 -2.17
CA VAL A 7 5.87 -7.71 -1.90
C VAL A 7 5.22 -7.35 -0.55
N VAL A 8 3.96 -7.71 -0.34
CA VAL A 8 3.16 -7.29 0.83
C VAL A 8 3.23 -8.23 2.04
N ARG A 9 3.93 -9.37 1.89
CA ARG A 9 4.28 -10.38 2.91
C ARG A 9 3.12 -11.21 3.44
N MET A 10 1.94 -10.64 3.69
CA MET A 10 0.76 -11.38 4.15
C MET A 10 -0.52 -10.65 3.77
N ALA A 11 -1.60 -11.39 3.47
CA ALA A 11 -2.88 -10.80 3.10
C ALA A 11 -4.03 -11.53 3.78
N ASP A 12 -5.10 -10.82 4.11
CA ASP A 12 -6.37 -11.46 4.47
C ASP A 12 -7.18 -11.82 3.22
N MET A 13 -8.28 -12.56 3.44
CA MET A 13 -9.13 -12.98 2.34
C MET A 13 -9.75 -11.83 1.57
N GLU A 14 -9.97 -10.66 2.18
CA GLU A 14 -10.53 -9.52 1.48
C GLU A 14 -9.52 -8.92 0.50
N ALA A 15 -8.28 -8.71 0.96
CA ALA A 15 -7.18 -8.26 0.11
C ALA A 15 -6.92 -9.25 -1.05
N VAL A 16 -6.95 -10.57 -0.78
CA VAL A 16 -6.83 -11.59 -1.84
C VAL A 16 -7.92 -11.44 -2.89
N ARG A 17 -9.18 -11.19 -2.48
CA ARG A 17 -10.28 -11.03 -3.44
C ARG A 17 -10.09 -9.82 -4.35
N TRP A 18 -9.62 -8.70 -3.82
CA TRP A 18 -9.33 -7.51 -4.61
C TRP A 18 -8.12 -7.71 -5.54
N ALA A 19 -7.05 -8.31 -5.04
CA ALA A 19 -5.84 -8.55 -5.82
C ALA A 19 -6.09 -9.51 -7.00
N LEU A 20 -6.95 -10.53 -6.82
CA LEU A 20 -7.32 -11.43 -7.91
C LEU A 20 -8.04 -10.73 -9.06
N VAL A 21 -8.83 -9.69 -8.77
CA VAL A 21 -9.50 -8.89 -9.81
C VAL A 21 -8.49 -8.03 -10.54
N GLY A 22 -7.62 -7.33 -9.83
CA GLY A 22 -6.59 -6.48 -10.44
C GLY A 22 -5.56 -7.23 -11.27
N MET A 23 -5.47 -8.55 -11.12
CA MET A 23 -4.58 -9.42 -11.90
C MET A 23 -5.32 -10.25 -12.96
N SER A 24 -6.64 -10.11 -13.04
CA SER A 24 -7.42 -10.68 -14.14
C SER A 24 -7.18 -9.83 -15.38
N LEU A 25 -6.64 -10.42 -16.44
CA LEU A 25 -6.39 -9.71 -17.71
C LEU A 25 -7.69 -9.30 -18.41
N ASP A 26 -8.82 -9.90 -18.04
CA ASP A 26 -10.07 -9.86 -18.81
C ASP A 26 -11.16 -8.99 -18.17
N THR A 27 -10.93 -8.38 -17.01
CA THR A 27 -11.98 -7.66 -16.28
C THR A 27 -11.48 -6.41 -15.56
N VAL A 28 -11.99 -5.24 -15.96
CA VAL A 28 -11.89 -3.99 -15.19
C VAL A 28 -13.07 -3.89 -14.21
N GLU A 29 -13.30 -4.95 -13.42
CA GLU A 29 -14.33 -4.91 -12.39
C GLU A 29 -13.83 -4.10 -11.19
N ARG A 30 -14.59 -3.10 -10.76
CA ARG A 30 -14.29 -2.31 -9.54
C ARG A 30 -14.84 -2.96 -8.27
N ALA A 31 -15.02 -4.28 -8.30
CA ALA A 31 -15.55 -5.08 -7.20
C ALA A 31 -14.67 -6.31 -6.98
N PRO A 32 -14.50 -6.78 -5.74
CA PRO A 32 -13.67 -7.95 -5.45
C PRO A 32 -14.34 -9.24 -5.92
N VAL A 33 -13.56 -10.24 -6.36
CA VAL A 33 -14.12 -11.56 -6.74
C VAL A 33 -14.95 -12.15 -5.60
N GLY A 34 -15.85 -13.08 -5.93
CA GLY A 34 -16.62 -13.82 -4.94
C GLY A 34 -15.73 -14.60 -3.95
N VAL A 35 -16.21 -14.78 -2.71
CA VAL A 35 -15.48 -15.48 -1.63
C VAL A 35 -15.06 -16.88 -2.06
N ARG A 36 -15.93 -17.61 -2.78
CA ARG A 36 -15.65 -18.97 -3.27
C ARG A 36 -14.46 -19.01 -4.24
N ALA A 37 -14.35 -18.03 -5.13
CA ALA A 37 -13.23 -17.94 -6.08
C ALA A 37 -11.90 -17.71 -5.35
N ALA A 38 -11.88 -16.80 -4.39
CA ALA A 38 -10.69 -16.55 -3.57
C ALA A 38 -10.31 -17.77 -2.70
N GLN A 39 -11.28 -18.45 -2.10
CA GLN A 39 -11.04 -19.69 -1.34
C GLN A 39 -10.49 -20.82 -2.23
N LEU A 40 -10.99 -20.94 -3.45
CA LEU A 40 -10.48 -21.93 -4.42
C LEU A 40 -9.02 -21.64 -4.78
N TRP A 41 -8.69 -20.37 -5.05
CA TRP A 41 -7.30 -19.96 -5.30
C TRP A 41 -6.40 -20.29 -4.11
N VAL A 42 -6.79 -19.89 -2.90
CA VAL A 42 -6.02 -20.19 -1.67
C VAL A 42 -5.84 -21.69 -1.48
N SER A 43 -6.89 -22.49 -1.69
CA SER A 43 -6.82 -23.94 -1.53
C SER A 43 -5.87 -24.60 -2.53
N ARG A 44 -5.88 -24.15 -3.79
CA ARG A 44 -4.94 -24.60 -4.82
C ARG A 44 -3.50 -24.26 -4.44
N MET A 45 -3.24 -23.04 -4.01
CA MET A 45 -1.89 -22.59 -3.63
C MET A 45 -1.35 -23.30 -2.38
N LEU A 46 -2.21 -23.61 -1.42
CA LEU A 46 -1.87 -24.45 -0.27
C LEU A 46 -1.52 -25.88 -0.70
N GLN A 47 -2.30 -26.47 -1.61
CA GLN A 47 -2.10 -27.84 -2.10
C GLN A 47 -0.75 -28.00 -2.81
N VAL A 48 -0.34 -26.99 -3.60
CA VAL A 48 0.96 -27.00 -4.28
C VAL A 48 2.10 -26.42 -3.41
N GLY A 49 1.82 -26.08 -2.15
CA GLY A 49 2.82 -25.65 -1.18
C GLY A 49 3.42 -24.25 -1.42
N LEU A 50 2.74 -23.37 -2.15
CA LEU A 50 3.27 -22.03 -2.46
C LEU A 50 2.94 -20.97 -1.39
N ILE A 51 1.90 -21.22 -0.59
CA ILE A 51 1.50 -20.34 0.52
C ILE A 51 1.24 -21.17 1.78
N ASP A 52 1.23 -20.49 2.92
CA ASP A 52 0.69 -20.97 4.19
C ASP A 52 -0.53 -20.13 4.59
N ARG A 53 -1.26 -20.60 5.62
CA ARG A 53 -2.50 -19.96 6.09
C ARG A 53 -2.68 -20.15 7.60
N ALA A 54 -3.20 -19.12 8.26
CA ALA A 54 -3.72 -19.21 9.63
C ALA A 54 -4.99 -18.35 9.82
N ARG A 55 -5.64 -18.50 10.97
CA ARG A 55 -6.81 -17.70 11.39
C ARG A 55 -6.49 -17.00 12.71
N PRO A 56 -5.89 -15.81 12.68
CA PRO A 56 -5.55 -15.08 13.90
C PRO A 56 -6.80 -14.51 14.59
N ALA A 57 -6.82 -14.47 15.92
CA ALA A 57 -7.98 -14.03 16.70
C ALA A 57 -8.37 -12.55 16.51
N PHE A 58 -7.41 -11.69 16.14
CA PHE A 58 -7.64 -10.24 15.97
C PHE A 58 -8.20 -9.85 14.59
N ARG A 59 -8.32 -10.80 13.65
CA ARG A 59 -8.85 -10.56 12.31
C ARG A 59 -9.98 -11.53 12.01
N GLN A 60 -11.01 -11.05 11.33
CA GLN A 60 -12.05 -11.95 10.84
C GLN A 60 -11.54 -12.69 9.60
N GLY A 61 -11.52 -14.01 9.65
CA GLY A 61 -11.17 -14.87 8.51
C GLY A 61 -9.72 -15.36 8.53
N SER A 62 -9.26 -15.78 7.35
CA SER A 62 -7.93 -16.37 7.18
C SER A 62 -6.93 -15.34 6.66
N VAL A 63 -5.70 -15.44 7.15
CA VAL A 63 -4.53 -14.72 6.65
C VAL A 63 -3.65 -15.72 5.92
N VAL A 64 -3.12 -15.33 4.77
CA VAL A 64 -2.21 -16.12 3.94
C VAL A 64 -0.90 -15.39 3.71
N TRP A 65 0.19 -16.14 3.53
CA TRP A 65 1.52 -15.60 3.23
C TRP A 65 2.32 -16.59 2.36
N PRO A 66 3.35 -16.14 1.62
CA PRO A 66 4.17 -17.04 0.82
C PRO A 66 4.95 -18.00 1.73
N LYS A 67 5.00 -19.28 1.36
CA LYS A 67 5.74 -20.29 2.14
C LYS A 67 7.26 -20.04 2.08
N ASP A 68 7.76 -19.77 0.87
CA ASP A 68 9.13 -19.34 0.64
C ASP A 68 9.23 -17.82 0.68
N THR A 69 9.22 -17.25 1.88
CA THR A 69 9.62 -15.85 2.02
C THR A 69 11.10 -15.75 1.68
N THR A 70 11.52 -14.72 0.94
CA THR A 70 12.95 -14.49 0.60
C THR A 70 13.85 -14.39 1.84
N SER A 71 13.27 -14.25 3.03
CA SER A 71 13.94 -14.23 4.33
C SER A 71 13.88 -15.55 5.12
N GLY A 72 13.16 -16.57 4.62
CA GLY A 72 12.94 -17.86 5.28
C GLY A 72 12.13 -17.77 6.60
N ARG A 73 11.52 -16.62 6.88
CA ARG A 73 10.78 -16.37 8.14
C ARG A 73 9.29 -16.39 7.90
N VAL A 74 8.59 -17.21 8.67
CA VAL A 74 7.14 -17.18 8.82
C VAL A 74 6.76 -15.81 9.43
N PRO A 75 5.73 -15.11 8.92
CA PRO A 75 5.29 -13.87 9.52
C PRO A 75 4.79 -14.10 10.95
N ASP A 76 5.29 -13.30 11.88
CA ASP A 76 4.78 -13.29 13.25
C ASP A 76 3.44 -12.56 13.27
N LEU A 77 2.36 -13.35 13.21
CA LEU A 77 0.99 -12.85 13.13
C LEU A 77 0.58 -12.06 14.38
N PHE A 78 1.30 -12.20 15.50
CA PHE A 78 0.94 -11.56 16.76
C PHE A 78 1.75 -10.29 17.04
N ARG A 79 2.70 -9.93 16.18
CA ARG A 79 3.42 -8.66 16.29
C ARG A 79 2.51 -7.48 15.99
N GLN A 80 2.85 -6.36 16.63
CA GLN A 80 2.21 -5.07 16.38
C GLN A 80 2.18 -4.70 14.88
N THR A 81 3.18 -5.15 14.11
CA THR A 81 3.30 -4.89 12.67
C THR A 81 2.34 -5.71 11.81
N ALA A 82 1.78 -6.81 12.29
CA ALA A 82 0.89 -7.66 11.47
C ALA A 82 -0.38 -6.92 11.04
N ARG A 83 -0.94 -6.07 11.91
CA ARG A 83 -2.10 -5.22 11.56
C ARG A 83 -1.76 -4.21 10.46
N HIS A 84 -0.55 -3.64 10.53
CA HIS A 84 -0.05 -2.71 9.52
C HIS A 84 0.18 -3.42 8.17
N ASP A 85 0.84 -4.58 8.18
CA ASP A 85 1.10 -5.35 6.96
C ASP A 85 -0.20 -5.79 6.26
N LEU A 86 -1.24 -6.16 7.02
CA LEU A 86 -2.56 -6.45 6.48
C LEU A 86 -3.25 -5.21 5.90
N ALA A 87 -3.11 -4.04 6.53
CA ALA A 87 -3.65 -2.79 6.02
C ALA A 87 -2.97 -2.38 4.71
N VAL A 88 -1.64 -2.51 4.62
CA VAL A 88 -0.86 -2.30 3.38
C VAL A 88 -1.32 -3.24 2.27
N SER A 89 -1.59 -4.50 2.61
CA SER A 89 -2.11 -5.47 1.65
C SER A 89 -3.51 -5.12 1.15
N ALA A 90 -4.39 -4.67 2.04
CA ALA A 90 -5.73 -4.22 1.67
C ALA A 90 -5.71 -2.98 0.75
N VAL A 91 -4.77 -2.06 0.96
CA VAL A 91 -4.54 -0.88 0.12
C VAL A 91 -3.99 -1.30 -1.24
N SER A 92 -2.88 -2.03 -1.27
CA SER A 92 -2.23 -2.45 -2.51
C SER A 92 -3.16 -3.25 -3.42
N ALA A 93 -3.99 -4.12 -2.86
CA ALA A 93 -4.96 -4.90 -3.62
C ALA A 93 -6.01 -4.02 -4.32
N ARG A 94 -6.39 -2.89 -3.71
CA ARG A 94 -7.31 -1.92 -4.31
C ARG A 94 -6.65 -1.06 -5.39
N TYR A 95 -5.36 -0.76 -5.26
CA TYR A 95 -4.55 -0.17 -6.32
C TYR A 95 -4.48 -1.12 -7.53
N LEU A 96 -4.14 -2.39 -7.30
CA LEU A 96 -4.11 -3.43 -8.33
C LEU A 96 -5.46 -3.52 -9.08
N ALA A 97 -6.57 -3.56 -8.34
CA ALA A 97 -7.92 -3.60 -8.92
C ALA A 97 -8.28 -2.38 -9.79
N ARG A 98 -7.45 -1.33 -9.78
CA ARG A 98 -7.60 -0.13 -10.60
C ARG A 98 -6.53 0.01 -11.68
N GLY A 99 -5.80 -1.08 -11.95
CA GLY A 99 -4.80 -1.15 -13.00
C GLY A 99 -3.43 -0.59 -12.61
N TYR A 100 -3.24 -0.18 -11.35
CA TYR A 100 -1.90 0.19 -10.89
C TYR A 100 -1.03 -1.04 -10.73
N GLU A 101 0.25 -0.92 -11.07
CA GLU A 101 1.27 -1.79 -10.50
C GLU A 101 1.55 -1.40 -9.05
N TRP A 102 1.88 -2.38 -8.22
CA TRP A 102 2.30 -2.16 -6.85
C TRP A 102 3.70 -2.72 -6.62
N ARG A 103 4.62 -1.87 -6.16
CA ARG A 103 6.02 -2.23 -5.91
C ARG A 103 6.47 -1.84 -4.51
N ARG A 104 7.57 -2.43 -4.05
CA ARG A 104 8.25 -1.98 -2.84
C ARG A 104 8.96 -0.68 -3.13
N ASP A 105 8.90 0.23 -2.17
CA ASP A 105 9.72 1.42 -2.20
C ASP A 105 11.21 1.08 -2.04
N ARG A 106 12.10 1.94 -2.55
CA ARG A 106 13.55 1.77 -2.49
C ARG A 106 14.05 1.58 -1.06
N ARG A 107 15.17 0.87 -0.92
CA ARG A 107 15.85 0.76 0.38
C ARG A 107 16.31 2.15 0.84
N PRO A 108 16.16 2.47 2.14
CA PRO A 108 16.84 3.60 2.75
C PRO A 108 18.35 3.50 2.50
N ILE A 109 18.95 4.54 1.93
CA ILE A 109 20.39 4.66 1.75
C ILE A 109 21.01 5.29 3.00
N THR A 110 20.31 6.29 3.55
CA THR A 110 20.75 7.01 4.75
C THR A 110 19.76 6.84 5.90
N ARG A 111 20.19 7.21 7.13
CA ARG A 111 19.28 7.27 8.29
C ARG A 111 18.20 8.35 8.18
N ARG A 112 18.35 9.28 7.23
CA ARG A 112 17.37 10.34 6.95
C ARG A 112 16.32 9.88 5.94
N ASP A 113 16.60 8.81 5.21
CA ASP A 113 15.67 8.27 4.22
C ASP A 113 14.48 7.64 4.92
N HIS A 114 13.31 7.89 4.36
CA HIS A 114 12.07 7.23 4.74
C HIS A 114 11.66 6.29 3.61
N GLN A 115 11.30 5.07 3.97
CA GLN A 115 10.76 4.08 3.05
C GLN A 115 9.23 4.12 3.18
N ALA A 116 8.55 4.45 2.08
CA ALA A 116 7.11 4.38 1.99
C ALA A 116 6.62 2.92 2.07
N ASP A 117 5.36 2.74 2.46
CA ASP A 117 4.77 1.39 2.59
C ASP A 117 4.60 0.70 1.23
N GLY A 118 4.47 1.48 0.16
CA GLY A 118 4.64 0.99 -1.20
C GLY A 118 4.65 2.09 -2.24
N VAL A 119 4.87 1.68 -3.49
CA VAL A 119 4.85 2.54 -4.67
C VAL A 119 3.78 2.04 -5.63
N ALA A 120 2.85 2.91 -5.97
CA ALA A 120 1.80 2.63 -6.95
C ALA A 120 2.15 3.29 -8.29
N ILE A 121 2.05 2.55 -9.39
CA ILE A 121 2.46 3.03 -10.71
C ILE A 121 1.33 2.83 -11.73
N LEU A 122 0.95 3.88 -12.44
CA LEU A 122 -0.03 3.82 -13.53
C LEU A 122 0.28 4.89 -14.57
N GLY A 123 0.29 4.51 -15.85
CA GLY A 123 0.46 5.47 -16.95
C GLY A 123 1.73 6.31 -16.86
N GLY A 124 2.85 5.72 -16.43
CA GLY A 124 4.13 6.41 -16.25
C GLY A 124 4.23 7.27 -14.98
N GLN A 125 3.16 7.38 -14.20
CA GLN A 125 3.18 8.09 -12.91
C GLN A 125 3.50 7.14 -11.78
N ALA A 126 4.26 7.62 -10.79
CA ALA A 126 4.60 6.86 -9.60
C ALA A 126 4.26 7.62 -8.32
N GLU A 127 3.53 6.97 -7.44
CA GLU A 127 3.01 7.54 -6.21
C GLU A 127 3.63 6.83 -5.01
N LEU A 128 4.10 7.60 -4.03
CA LEU A 128 4.46 7.05 -2.73
C LEU A 128 3.18 6.86 -1.92
N VAL A 129 2.97 5.66 -1.38
CA VAL A 129 1.77 5.35 -0.61
C VAL A 129 2.18 5.06 0.84
N GLU A 130 1.57 5.79 1.75
CA GLU A 130 1.75 5.69 3.21
C GLU A 130 0.46 5.13 3.81
N VAL A 131 0.56 4.04 4.55
CA VAL A 131 -0.57 3.46 5.29
C VAL A 131 -0.37 3.73 6.77
N GLU A 132 -1.24 4.52 7.38
CA GLU A 132 -0.98 4.97 8.76
C GLU A 132 -2.14 4.69 9.72
N LEU A 133 -1.95 3.70 10.58
CA LEU A 133 -2.95 3.33 11.57
C LEU A 133 -2.91 4.20 12.83
N THR A 134 -1.72 4.69 13.20
CA THR A 134 -1.50 5.49 14.40
C THR A 134 -0.64 6.70 14.05
N PRO A 135 -1.00 7.91 14.50
CA PRO A 135 -0.23 9.11 14.20
C PRO A 135 1.21 9.00 14.71
N LYS A 136 2.15 9.46 13.89
CA LYS A 136 3.56 9.57 14.28
C LYS A 136 3.80 10.85 15.10
N THR A 137 4.96 10.92 15.76
CA THR A 137 5.35 12.15 16.48
C THR A 137 5.67 13.28 15.48
N PRO A 138 5.52 14.56 15.86
CA PRO A 138 5.85 15.68 14.97
C PRO A 138 7.29 15.67 14.45
N ILE A 139 8.25 15.27 15.29
CA ILE A 139 9.67 15.12 14.89
C ILE A 139 9.81 14.04 13.81
N ARG A 140 9.05 12.94 13.91
CA ARG A 140 9.07 11.89 12.90
C ARG A 140 8.43 12.37 11.59
N TYR A 141 7.32 13.10 11.63
CA TYR A 141 6.73 13.69 10.42
C TYR A 141 7.65 14.71 9.76
N LYS A 142 8.39 15.51 10.52
CA LYS A 142 9.39 16.43 9.94
C LYS A 142 10.39 15.67 9.06
N ALA A 143 10.93 14.56 9.56
CA ALA A 143 11.87 13.74 8.81
C ALA A 143 11.23 13.13 7.55
N ILE A 144 10.03 12.57 7.70
CA ILE A 144 9.27 11.94 6.61
C ILE A 144 8.93 12.97 5.51
N HIS A 145 8.33 14.10 5.86
CA HIS A 145 7.96 15.14 4.90
C HIS A 145 9.17 15.78 4.24
N SER A 146 10.28 15.97 4.97
CA SER A 146 11.52 16.47 4.34
C SER A 146 12.00 15.50 3.26
N ASN A 147 11.96 14.19 3.52
CA ASN A 147 12.29 13.17 2.53
C ASN A 147 11.28 13.14 1.37
N HIS A 148 9.96 13.20 1.64
CA HIS A 148 8.95 13.29 0.58
C HIS A 148 9.16 14.50 -0.32
N GLY A 149 9.47 15.66 0.24
CA GLY A 149 9.75 16.87 -0.53
C GLY A 149 10.91 16.67 -1.50
N GLU A 150 12.02 16.12 -1.03
CA GLU A 150 13.17 15.79 -1.88
C GLU A 150 12.77 14.84 -3.03
N ARG A 151 12.01 13.79 -2.70
CA ARG A 151 11.62 12.75 -3.65
C ARG A 151 10.63 13.24 -4.70
N LEU A 152 9.67 14.08 -4.32
CA LEU A 152 8.71 14.71 -5.23
C LEU A 152 9.38 15.70 -6.19
N THR A 153 10.48 16.34 -5.77
CA THR A 153 11.20 17.31 -6.59
C THR A 153 12.28 16.67 -7.47
N ARG A 154 12.88 15.55 -7.06
CA ARG A 154 14.13 15.03 -7.68
C ARG A 154 14.08 13.58 -8.13
N GLU A 155 13.16 12.76 -7.62
CA GLU A 155 13.16 11.31 -7.84
C GLU A 155 11.99 10.83 -8.70
N GLY A 156 11.33 11.70 -9.47
CA GLY A 156 10.30 11.29 -10.44
C GLY A 156 8.96 10.85 -9.87
N TYR A 157 8.75 10.92 -8.54
CA TYR A 157 7.44 10.63 -7.94
C TYR A 157 6.47 11.77 -8.18
N THR A 158 5.22 11.49 -8.55
CA THR A 158 4.21 12.50 -8.86
C THR A 158 3.48 12.99 -7.60
N ARG A 159 3.23 12.13 -6.63
CA ARG A 159 2.56 12.49 -5.36
C ARG A 159 2.87 11.54 -4.20
N VAL A 160 2.49 11.97 -3.00
CA VAL A 160 2.40 11.12 -1.80
C VAL A 160 0.96 11.00 -1.36
N VAL A 161 0.52 9.78 -1.09
CA VAL A 161 -0.84 9.44 -0.69
C VAL A 161 -0.83 8.80 0.69
N TYR A 162 -1.48 9.44 1.66
CA TYR A 162 -1.74 8.86 2.97
C TYR A 162 -3.11 8.17 3.00
N LEU A 163 -3.12 6.87 3.27
CA LEU A 163 -4.32 6.04 3.47
C LEU A 163 -4.35 5.57 4.92
N ALA A 164 -5.06 6.31 5.75
CA ALA A 164 -4.82 6.28 7.18
C ALA A 164 -6.10 6.39 8.00
N THR A 165 -5.97 6.25 9.32
CA THR A 165 -7.07 6.57 10.23
C THR A 165 -7.34 8.07 10.23
N PRO A 166 -8.56 8.54 10.54
CA PRO A 166 -8.88 9.97 10.53
C PRO A 166 -7.91 10.82 11.37
N GLY A 167 -7.47 10.31 12.52
CA GLY A 167 -6.51 10.99 13.38
C GLY A 167 -5.12 11.11 12.75
N ALA A 168 -4.64 10.03 12.13
CA ALA A 168 -3.36 10.02 11.44
C ALA A 168 -3.36 10.92 10.20
N CYS A 169 -4.43 10.90 9.38
CA CYS A 169 -4.60 11.84 8.27
C CYS A 169 -4.47 13.29 8.73
N ARG A 170 -5.23 13.69 9.76
CA ARG A 170 -5.21 15.07 10.25
C ARG A 170 -3.82 15.52 10.69
N LEU A 171 -3.09 14.66 11.41
CA LEU A 171 -1.77 15.03 11.91
C LEU A 171 -0.71 15.02 10.80
N ALA A 172 -0.74 14.05 9.90
CA ALA A 172 0.12 14.02 8.71
C ALA A 172 -0.07 15.29 7.88
N MET A 173 -1.32 15.68 7.57
CA MET A 173 -1.59 16.87 6.77
C MET A 173 -1.20 18.17 7.48
N LYS A 174 -1.48 18.28 8.79
CA LYS A 174 -1.03 19.42 9.59
C LYS A 174 0.49 19.60 9.57
N GLU A 175 1.23 18.51 9.73
CA GLU A 175 2.70 18.58 9.69
C GLU A 175 3.22 18.77 8.26
N ALA A 176 2.50 18.29 7.24
CA ALA A 176 2.84 18.55 5.84
C ALA A 176 2.75 20.04 5.53
N ASP A 177 1.70 20.73 6.00
CA ASP A 177 1.53 22.19 5.87
C ASP A 177 2.68 22.97 6.51
N ARG A 178 3.31 22.42 7.55
CA ARG A 178 4.42 23.06 8.27
C ARG A 178 5.77 22.87 7.60
N TRP A 179 6.00 21.70 6.98
CA TRP A 179 7.34 21.28 6.57
C TRP A 179 7.55 21.20 5.06
N LEU A 180 6.49 21.17 4.25
CA LEU A 180 6.60 21.17 2.80
C LEU A 180 6.48 22.59 2.23
N PHE A 181 7.22 22.87 1.18
CA PHE A 181 7.07 24.13 0.44
C PHE A 181 5.73 24.16 -0.30
N ARG A 182 5.21 25.36 -0.53
CA ARG A 182 3.88 25.62 -1.08
C ARG A 182 3.61 25.01 -2.47
N ASP A 183 4.64 24.74 -3.26
CA ASP A 183 4.54 24.15 -4.60
C ASP A 183 4.51 22.61 -4.57
N VAL A 184 5.17 22.00 -3.60
CA VAL A 184 5.19 20.56 -3.36
C VAL A 184 3.99 20.13 -2.53
N ARG A 185 3.56 20.95 -1.57
CA ARG A 185 2.50 20.60 -0.61
C ARG A 185 1.20 20.09 -1.25
N PRO A 186 0.67 20.66 -2.35
CA PRO A 186 -0.53 20.14 -3.01
C PRO A 186 -0.40 18.69 -3.52
N ARG A 187 0.82 18.20 -3.71
CA ARG A 187 1.12 16.83 -4.16
C ARG A 187 1.16 15.81 -3.01
N VAL A 188 0.81 16.23 -1.80
CA VAL A 188 0.59 15.33 -0.66
C VAL A 188 -0.89 15.35 -0.31
N VAL A 189 -1.53 14.19 -0.42
CA VAL A 189 -2.97 14.02 -0.18
C VAL A 189 -3.20 12.96 0.89
N ALA A 190 -4.34 13.03 1.56
CA ALA A 190 -4.73 12.05 2.56
C ALA A 190 -6.19 11.65 2.42
N ALA A 191 -6.47 10.36 2.53
CA ALA A 191 -7.81 9.80 2.54
C ALA A 191 -8.00 8.95 3.82
N PRO A 192 -9.00 9.28 4.67
CA PRO A 192 -9.26 8.59 5.93
C PRO A 192 -10.02 7.28 5.70
N VAL A 193 -9.35 6.28 5.13
CA VAL A 193 -9.97 5.03 4.67
C VAL A 193 -9.80 3.87 5.65
N MET A 194 -9.12 4.07 6.79
CA MET A 194 -8.85 3.01 7.76
C MET A 194 -9.62 3.23 9.06
N ASP A 195 -10.18 2.15 9.61
CA ASP A 195 -10.68 2.14 10.97
C ASP A 195 -9.55 1.94 12.00
N ALA A 196 -9.88 2.04 13.30
CA ALA A 196 -8.92 1.84 14.39
C ALA A 196 -8.32 0.42 14.46
N ARG A 197 -8.92 -0.55 13.75
CA ARG A 197 -8.45 -1.93 13.65
C ARG A 197 -7.59 -2.18 12.40
N GLY A 198 -7.42 -1.17 11.53
CA GLY A 198 -6.71 -1.28 10.26
C GLY A 198 -7.50 -2.06 9.19
N ALA A 199 -8.83 -2.07 9.29
CA ALA A 199 -9.69 -2.48 8.19
C ALA A 199 -10.04 -1.27 7.31
N TRP A 200 -10.24 -1.52 6.01
CA TRP A 200 -10.77 -0.50 5.12
C TRP A 200 -12.20 -0.15 5.54
N SER A 201 -12.46 1.13 5.77
CA SER A 201 -13.75 1.66 6.18
C SER A 201 -14.36 2.52 5.10
N GLY A 202 -15.67 2.40 4.92
CA GLY A 202 -16.43 3.19 3.95
C GLY A 202 -16.45 2.58 2.54
N GLU A 203 -17.06 3.32 1.61
CA GLU A 203 -17.24 2.87 0.24
C GLU A 203 -15.89 2.73 -0.49
N PRO A 204 -15.61 1.59 -1.14
CA PRO A 204 -14.30 1.35 -1.77
C PRO A 204 -13.88 2.38 -2.82
N ASP A 205 -14.84 2.98 -3.52
CA ASP A 205 -14.60 3.90 -4.65
C ASP A 205 -14.55 5.38 -4.25
N ALA A 206 -15.17 5.78 -3.13
CA ALA A 206 -15.27 7.19 -2.73
C ALA A 206 -13.90 7.90 -2.62
N PRO A 207 -12.87 7.29 -2.00
CA PRO A 207 -11.54 7.91 -1.91
C PRO A 207 -10.94 8.20 -3.29
N TRP A 208 -11.22 7.36 -4.28
CA TRP A 208 -10.69 7.52 -5.63
C TRP A 208 -11.29 8.70 -6.33
N ALA A 209 -12.62 8.82 -6.32
CA ALA A 209 -13.32 9.95 -6.91
C ALA A 209 -12.89 11.29 -6.28
N GLU A 210 -12.62 11.30 -4.98
CA GLU A 210 -12.37 12.54 -4.23
C GLU A 210 -10.89 12.94 -4.18
N ASN A 211 -9.98 11.98 -4.01
CA ASN A 211 -8.60 12.26 -3.58
C ASN A 211 -7.53 11.44 -4.31
N LEU A 212 -7.87 10.25 -4.83
CA LEU A 212 -6.89 9.29 -5.34
C LEU A 212 -6.91 9.12 -6.87
N MET A 213 -7.71 9.88 -7.63
CA MET A 213 -7.48 9.96 -9.07
C MET A 213 -6.11 10.57 -9.32
N PRO A 214 -5.28 9.95 -10.17
CA PRO A 214 -3.96 10.50 -10.47
C PRO A 214 -4.16 11.84 -11.18
N PRO A 215 -3.42 12.90 -10.80
CA PRO A 215 -3.43 14.15 -11.55
C PRO A 215 -2.92 13.92 -12.99
N ALA A 216 -3.11 14.88 -13.89
CA ALA A 216 -2.45 14.79 -15.20
C ALA A 216 -0.92 14.65 -15.01
N PRO A 217 -0.23 13.84 -15.84
CA PRO A 217 1.21 13.66 -15.70
C PRO A 217 1.90 15.00 -15.93
N PRO A 218 2.92 15.37 -15.12
CA PRO A 218 3.76 16.49 -15.46
C PRO A 218 4.55 16.16 -16.73
N ASP A 219 4.82 17.17 -17.56
CA ASP A 219 5.52 17.04 -18.86
C ASP A 219 6.93 16.44 -18.74
N ASP A 220 7.50 16.41 -17.53
CA ASP A 220 8.86 15.99 -17.20
C ASP A 220 8.93 14.92 -16.10
N ALA A 221 7.91 14.05 -15.97
CA ALA A 221 7.92 12.96 -14.99
C ALA A 221 9.16 12.04 -15.17
N GLY A 222 10.18 12.23 -14.34
CA GLY A 222 11.38 11.39 -14.30
C GLY A 222 11.06 9.93 -13.92
N THR A 223 11.98 9.01 -14.20
CA THR A 223 11.82 7.60 -13.82
C THR A 223 11.99 7.43 -12.30
N PRO A 224 11.02 6.84 -11.58
CA PRO A 224 11.12 6.66 -10.14
C PRO A 224 12.19 5.64 -9.75
N ALA A 225 12.91 5.92 -8.66
CA ALA A 225 13.88 4.99 -8.09
C ALA A 225 13.18 3.86 -7.32
N LEU A 226 13.13 2.66 -7.86
CA LEU A 226 12.42 1.52 -7.24
C LEU A 226 13.41 0.57 -6.56
N TRP A 227 12.91 -0.26 -5.64
CA TRP A 227 13.69 -1.39 -5.14
C TRP A 227 13.90 -2.41 -6.28
N GLU A 228 15.14 -2.68 -6.67
CA GLU A 228 15.46 -3.70 -7.68
C GLU A 228 15.19 -5.13 -7.16
N GLY A 229 14.40 -5.89 -7.93
CA GLY A 229 13.96 -7.28 -7.69
C GLY A 229 12.43 -7.38 -7.69
N ILE A 230 11.77 -7.94 -8.69
CA ILE A 230 11.92 -9.31 -9.23
C ILE A 230 12.01 -9.27 -10.76
N ALA A 231 13.09 -9.85 -11.30
CA ALA A 231 13.13 -10.38 -12.67
C ALA A 231 12.66 -11.85 -12.63
#